data_AF-A0A7R9FU85-F1
#
_entry.id   AF-A0A7R9FU85-F1
#
_cell.length_a   1.000
_cell.length_b   1.000
_cell.length_c   1.000
_cell.angle_alpha   90.00
_cell.angle_beta   90.00
_cell.angle_gamma   90.00
#
_symmetry.space_group_name_H-M   'P 1'
#
loop_
_entity.id
_entity.type
_entity.pdbx_description
1 polymer ?
#
loop_
_entity_poly.entity_id
_entity_poly.type
_entity_poly.pdbx_seq_one_letter_code
_entity_poly.pdbx_strand_id
1 'polypeptide(L)'
;MLNFGVMVKKYPGMSEEQNREIAKAYVKQSQDAFAEDVAIWDNKVRIDNPILCEGDGPVYQLRQWYQQFYVDRAKVDPALADKMVFQHTYTETDLKPNLDHVDV
;
A
#
# COMPACT_ATOMS: atom_id res chain seq x y z
N MET A 1 4.68 -12.85 -14.98
CA MET A 1 3.29 -12.40 -14.83
C MET A 1 2.93 -12.54 -13.36
N LEU A 2 2.43 -11.47 -12.72
CA LEU A 2 2.06 -11.46 -11.31
C LEU A 2 0.56 -11.73 -11.18
N ASN A 3 0.16 -12.64 -10.29
CA ASN A 3 -1.23 -13.04 -10.12
C ASN A 3 -1.79 -12.44 -8.83
N PHE A 4 -2.88 -11.68 -8.92
CA PHE A 4 -3.62 -11.15 -7.76
C PHE A 4 -5.12 -11.16 -8.04
N GLY A 5 -5.91 -11.16 -6.98
CA GLY A 5 -7.37 -11.18 -7.04
C GLY A 5 -7.97 -9.98 -6.31
N VAL A 6 -9.11 -9.48 -6.83
CA VAL A 6 -9.86 -8.38 -6.24
C VAL A 6 -11.26 -8.89 -5.91
N MET A 7 -11.71 -8.61 -4.68
CA MET A 7 -13.05 -8.94 -4.22
C MET A 7 -13.80 -7.65 -3.89
N VAL A 8 -14.98 -7.48 -4.48
CA VAL A 8 -15.82 -6.28 -4.30
C VAL A 8 -17.11 -6.69 -3.61
N LYS A 9 -17.46 -5.98 -2.53
CA LYS A 9 -18.72 -6.19 -1.83
C LYS A 9 -19.87 -5.59 -2.66
N LYS A 10 -20.93 -6.38 -2.88
CA LYS A 10 -22.15 -5.89 -3.55
C LYS A 10 -22.78 -4.75 -2.76
N TYR A 11 -23.29 -3.75 -3.47
CA TYR A 11 -24.09 -2.66 -2.91
C TYR A 11 -25.55 -3.09 -2.73
N PRO A 12 -26.08 -3.03 -1.49
CA PRO A 12 -27.49 -3.27 -1.24
C PRO A 12 -28.34 -2.24 -2.00
N GLY A 13 -29.37 -2.70 -2.72
CA GLY A 13 -30.28 -1.82 -3.48
C GLY A 13 -29.94 -1.66 -4.97
N MET A 14 -28.83 -2.22 -5.45
CA MET A 14 -28.51 -2.29 -6.89
C MET A 14 -28.85 -3.65 -7.47
N SER A 15 -29.16 -3.70 -8.76
CA SER A 15 -29.38 -4.96 -9.48
C SER A 15 -28.10 -5.79 -9.51
N GLU A 16 -28.24 -7.09 -9.81
CA GLU A 16 -27.07 -7.97 -9.93
C GLU A 16 -26.16 -7.55 -11.09
N GLU A 17 -26.74 -7.06 -12.18
CA GLU A 17 -26.01 -6.56 -13.35
C GLU A 17 -25.23 -5.29 -13.01
N GLN A 18 -25.86 -4.32 -12.35
CA GLN A 18 -25.17 -3.10 -11.89
C GLN A 18 -24.01 -3.44 -10.95
N ASN A 19 -24.22 -4.36 -10.01
CA ASN A 19 -23.17 -4.83 -9.13
C ASN A 19 -22.01 -5.52 -9.88
N ARG A 20 -22.30 -6.29 -10.93
CA ARG A 20 -21.27 -6.91 -11.78
C ARG A 20 -20.46 -5.86 -12.54
N GLU A 21 -21.11 -4.84 -13.11
CA GLU A 21 -20.40 -3.78 -13.83
C GLU A 21 -19.51 -2.95 -12.91
N ILE A 22 -20.01 -2.61 -11.70
CA ILE A 22 -19.19 -1.97 -10.66
C ILE A 22 -17.98 -2.85 -10.31
N ALA A 23 -18.20 -4.15 -10.08
CA ALA A 23 -17.10 -5.06 -9.76
C ALA A 23 -16.04 -5.11 -10.86
N LYS A 24 -16.45 -5.18 -12.14
CA LYS A 24 -15.51 -5.14 -13.27
C LYS A 24 -14.71 -3.84 -13.32
N ALA A 25 -15.37 -2.70 -13.11
CA ALA A 25 -14.70 -1.41 -13.09
C ALA A 25 -13.66 -1.33 -11.95
N TYR A 26 -14.01 -1.77 -10.75
CA TYR A 26 -13.08 -1.83 -9.61
C TYR A 26 -11.90 -2.78 -9.83
N VAL A 27 -12.15 -3.95 -10.43
CA VAL A 27 -11.09 -4.90 -10.80
C VAL A 27 -10.12 -4.22 -11.77
N LYS A 28 -10.63 -3.57 -12.82
CA LYS A 28 -9.79 -2.86 -13.80
C LYS A 28 -8.96 -1.77 -13.11
N GLN A 29 -9.58 -0.91 -12.31
CA GLN A 29 -8.87 0.17 -11.62
C GLN A 29 -7.78 -0.37 -10.69
N SER A 30 -8.08 -1.44 -9.95
CA SER A 30 -7.11 -2.10 -9.07
C SER A 30 -5.96 -2.72 -9.87
N GLN A 31 -6.24 -3.22 -11.08
CA GLN A 31 -5.22 -3.74 -11.97
C GLN A 31 -4.29 -2.66 -12.52
N ASP A 32 -4.87 -1.54 -12.95
CA ASP A 32 -4.11 -0.41 -13.46
C ASP A 32 -3.20 0.16 -12.35
N ALA A 33 -3.75 0.39 -11.14
CA ALA A 33 -2.98 0.89 -10.00
C ALA A 33 -1.84 -0.07 -9.58
N PHE A 34 -2.09 -1.38 -9.55
CA PHE A 34 -1.05 -2.36 -9.23
C PHE A 34 0.06 -2.41 -10.31
N ALA A 35 -0.29 -2.16 -11.58
CA ALA A 35 0.69 -2.09 -12.65
C ALA A 35 1.64 -0.88 -12.49
N GLU A 36 1.16 0.23 -11.94
CA GLU A 36 2.00 1.39 -11.60
C GLU A 36 3.06 1.02 -10.55
N ASP A 37 2.69 0.28 -9.49
CA ASP A 37 3.64 -0.24 -8.50
C ASP A 37 4.69 -1.16 -9.13
N VAL A 38 4.26 -2.07 -10.02
CA VAL A 38 5.16 -3.01 -10.72
C VAL A 38 6.18 -2.25 -11.59
N ALA A 39 5.76 -1.19 -12.28
CA ALA A 39 6.67 -0.38 -13.08
C ALA A 39 7.78 0.25 -12.23
N ILE A 40 7.45 0.69 -11.00
CA ILE A 40 8.45 1.20 -10.05
C ILE A 40 9.37 0.09 -9.54
N TRP A 41 8.84 -1.10 -9.24
CA TRP A 41 9.65 -2.22 -8.78
C TRP A 41 10.66 -2.73 -9.81
N ASP A 42 10.28 -2.75 -11.09
CA ASP A 42 11.14 -3.20 -12.19
C ASP A 42 12.29 -2.23 -12.46
N ASN A 43 12.12 -0.95 -12.11
CA ASN A 43 13.07 0.13 -12.40
C ASN A 43 13.78 0.69 -11.16
N LYS A 44 13.73 -0.02 -10.02
CA LYS A 44 14.41 0.39 -8.77
C LYS A 44 15.46 -0.62 -8.33
N VAL A 45 16.38 -0.15 -7.50
CA VAL A 45 17.31 -1.01 -6.77
C VAL A 45 16.92 -1.12 -5.29
N ARG A 46 17.47 -2.11 -4.61
CA ARG A 46 17.37 -2.22 -3.14
C ARG A 46 18.41 -1.28 -2.51
N ILE A 47 17.96 -0.48 -1.54
CA ILE A 47 18.82 0.38 -0.72
C ILE A 47 18.75 -0.10 0.73
N ASP A 48 19.86 -0.65 1.23
CA ASP A 48 19.91 -1.22 2.59
C ASP A 48 19.87 -0.15 3.68
N ASN A 49 20.46 1.02 3.42
CA ASN A 49 20.47 2.17 4.33
C ASN A 49 19.75 3.35 3.67
N PRO A 50 18.40 3.36 3.61
CA PRO A 50 17.65 4.46 3.01
C PRO A 50 17.85 5.74 3.82
N ILE A 51 17.99 6.87 3.13
CA ILE A 51 17.89 8.20 3.72
C ILE A 51 16.40 8.49 3.87
N LEU A 52 15.95 8.75 5.09
CA LEU A 52 14.54 8.95 5.43
C LEU A 52 14.27 10.41 5.78
N CYS A 53 13.07 10.89 5.45
CA CYS A 53 12.55 12.18 5.87
C CYS A 53 11.37 12.01 6.84
N GLU A 54 10.84 13.12 7.36
CA GLU A 54 9.73 13.13 8.32
C GLU A 54 8.44 12.47 7.79
N GLY A 55 8.22 12.54 6.47
CA GLY A 55 7.06 11.95 5.79
C GLY A 55 7.14 10.44 5.59
N ASP A 56 8.31 9.82 5.80
CA ASP A 56 8.48 8.39 5.58
C ASP A 56 7.85 7.55 6.71
N GLY A 57 7.35 6.37 6.32
CA GLY A 57 6.91 5.36 7.28
C GLY A 57 8.07 4.71 8.06
N PRO A 58 7.77 3.78 8.98
CA PRO A 58 8.76 3.13 9.84
C PRO A 58 9.53 2.02 9.07
N VAL A 59 10.34 2.40 8.08
CA VAL A 59 11.01 1.48 7.13
C VAL A 59 11.93 0.48 7.84
N TYR A 60 12.71 0.94 8.82
CA TYR A 60 13.63 0.05 9.54
C TYR A 60 12.89 -0.97 10.40
N GLN A 61 11.83 -0.55 11.08
CA GLN A 61 11.02 -1.43 11.92
C GLN A 61 10.27 -2.45 11.06
N LEU A 62 9.74 -2.04 9.90
CA LEU A 62 9.17 -2.96 8.93
C LEU A 62 10.19 -4.02 8.46
N ARG A 63 11.43 -3.60 8.16
CA ARG A 63 12.51 -4.52 7.77
C ARG A 63 12.91 -5.47 8.91
N GLN A 64 12.99 -4.97 10.15
CA GLN A 64 13.27 -5.80 11.33
C GLN A 64 12.16 -6.84 11.55
N TRP A 65 10.89 -6.43 11.44
CA TRP A 65 9.77 -7.36 11.50
C TRP A 65 9.81 -8.41 10.38
N TYR A 66 10.12 -8.00 9.15
CA TYR A 66 10.19 -8.91 8.00
C TYR A 66 11.38 -9.90 8.09
N GLN A 67 12.45 -9.53 8.80
CA GLN A 67 13.63 -10.39 9.01
C GLN A 67 13.30 -11.71 9.72
N GLN A 68 12.21 -11.78 10.48
CA GLN A 68 11.79 -13.00 11.17
C GLN A 68 11.60 -14.20 10.21
N PHE A 69 11.26 -13.94 8.94
CA PHE A 69 11.04 -14.98 7.93
C PHE A 69 12.34 -15.51 7.32
N TYR A 70 13.49 -14.95 7.69
CA TYR A 70 14.83 -15.33 7.20
C TYR A 70 15.71 -15.95 8.29
N VAL A 71 15.16 -16.25 9.46
CA VAL A 71 15.84 -16.95 10.55
C VAL A 71 15.04 -18.17 10.98
N ASP A 72 15.69 -19.13 11.64
CA ASP A 72 14.99 -20.26 12.24
C ASP A 72 13.94 -19.74 13.23
N ARG A 73 12.76 -20.38 13.27
CA ARG A 73 11.68 -20.00 14.21
C ARG A 73 12.16 -19.88 15.67
N ALA A 74 13.09 -20.74 16.09
CA ALA A 74 13.65 -20.74 17.44
C ALA A 74 14.56 -19.52 17.74
N LYS A 75 14.97 -18.77 16.70
CA LYS A 75 15.82 -17.58 16.78
C LYS A 75 15.06 -16.28 16.53
N VAL A 76 13.75 -16.35 16.29
CA VAL A 76 12.92 -15.15 16.15
C VAL A 76 12.87 -14.43 17.50
N ASP A 77 13.23 -13.15 17.52
CA ASP A 77 13.14 -12.31 18.71
C ASP A 77 11.68 -12.22 19.18
N PRO A 78 11.35 -12.63 20.43
CA PRO A 78 10.00 -12.53 20.97
C PRO A 78 9.40 -11.12 20.92
N ALA A 79 10.23 -10.07 20.96
CA ALA A 79 9.74 -8.69 20.88
C ALA A 79 9.09 -8.35 19.52
N LEU A 80 9.40 -9.09 18.44
CA LEU A 80 8.77 -8.90 17.13
C LEU A 80 7.32 -9.42 17.07
N ALA A 81 6.86 -10.14 18.09
CA ALA A 81 5.47 -10.58 18.20
C ALA A 81 4.54 -9.44 18.66
N ASP A 82 5.09 -8.39 19.27
CA ASP A 82 4.30 -7.28 19.79
C ASP A 82 3.76 -6.39 18.67
N LYS A 83 2.52 -5.94 18.82
CA LYS A 83 1.89 -5.02 17.87
C LYS A 83 2.59 -3.66 17.93
N MET A 84 3.28 -3.32 16.86
CA MET A 84 3.79 -1.97 16.64
C MET A 84 2.77 -1.13 15.85
N VAL A 85 2.52 0.10 16.28
CA VAL A 85 1.66 1.07 15.60
C VAL A 85 2.45 2.32 15.28
N PHE A 86 2.38 2.75 14.02
CA PHE A 86 2.87 4.05 13.57
C PHE A 86 1.71 4.78 12.90
N GLN A 87 1.49 6.02 13.29
CA GLN A 87 0.48 6.88 12.70
C GLN A 87 1.13 8.20 12.34
N HIS A 88 1.07 8.55 11.05
CA HIS A 88 1.46 9.88 10.61
C HIS A 88 0.32 10.84 10.96
N THR A 89 0.66 11.99 11.56
CA THR A 89 -0.32 13.03 11.92
C THR A 89 -0.14 14.17 10.95
N TYR A 90 -1.18 14.48 10.18
CA TYR A 90 -1.20 15.62 9.28
C TYR A 90 -1.89 16.80 9.97
N THR A 91 -1.35 17.99 9.80
CA THR A 91 -1.96 19.27 10.14
C THR A 91 -2.60 19.89 8.91
N GLU A 92 -3.48 20.89 9.07
CA GLU A 92 -4.09 21.60 7.93
C GLU A 92 -3.03 22.23 7.00
N THR A 93 -1.87 22.58 7.55
CA THR A 93 -0.71 23.08 6.82
C THR A 93 -0.01 22.04 5.94
N ASP A 94 -0.28 20.74 6.13
CA ASP A 94 0.28 19.63 5.33
C ASP A 94 -0.60 19.22 4.16
N LEU A 95 -1.83 19.74 4.09
CA LEU A 95 -2.72 19.51 2.95
C LEU A 95 -2.16 20.25 1.74
N LYS A 96 -2.08 19.55 0.59
CA LYS A 96 -1.68 20.18 -0.68
C LYS A 96 -2.54 21.44 -0.88
N PRO A 97 -1.94 22.59 -1.25
CA PRO A 97 -2.72 23.77 -1.59
C PRO A 97 -3.73 23.40 -2.67
N ASN A 98 -4.91 24.01 -2.59
CA ASN A 98 -5.97 23.80 -3.57
C ASN A 98 -5.38 24.09 -4.95
N LEU A 99 -5.16 23.05 -5.76
CA LEU A 99 -4.75 23.22 -7.14
C LEU A 99 -6.03 23.64 -7.87
N ASP A 100 -6.24 24.94 -8.01
CA ASP A 100 -7.28 25.45 -8.88
C ASP A 100 -7.04 24.81 -10.26
N HIS A 101 -8.00 24.00 -10.69
CA HIS A 101 -7.96 23.37 -12.00
C HIS A 101 -7.95 24.51 -13.02
N VAL A 102 -6.78 24.79 -13.61
CA VAL A 102 -6.69 25.76 -14.71
C VAL A 102 -7.25 25.03 -15.93
N ASP A 103 -8.48 25.34 -16.29
CA ASP A 103 -9.06 24.92 -17.56
C ASP A 103 -8.22 25.53 -18.70
N VAL A 104 -7.41 24.70 -19.36
CA VAL A 104 -6.71 25.02 -20.61
C VAL A 104 -7.45 24.34 -21.77
#